data_AF-A0A7X9LAA5-F1
#
_entry.id   AF-A0A7X9LAA5-F1
#
_cell.length_a   1.000
_cell.length_b   1.000
_cell.length_c   1.000
_cell.angle_alpha   90.00
_cell.angle_beta   90.00
_cell.angle_gamma   90.00
#
_symmetry.space_group_name_H-M   'P 1'
#
loop_
_entity.id
_entity.type
_entity.pdbx_description
1 polymer ?
#
loop_
_entity_poly.entity_id
_entity_poly.type
_entity_poly.pdbx_seq_one_letter_code
_entity_poly.pdbx_strand_id
1 'polypeptide(L)'
;MRDLPLIVWLALAVVIAVAHRWLPDANWLMLHLVLLGALTHAIVVWSFHFAQTLLRAPASEAEATLHNRRLGLLTAGAAAVLIGVPTTLWPLTLVGGALVAVAVGWHGLTLWRMLRRALPARFRVTIRYYLGAAASLLVGVGFGVTLAFGWEDPWHGRLLVAHALANVLGWVGLTLTGTLLTLWPTMLRTRMDDV
;
A
#
# COMPACT_ATOMS: atom_id res chain seq x y z
N MET A 1 -17.99 -4.71 -5.14
CA MET A 1 -17.40 -5.00 -3.80
C MET A 1 -15.97 -4.49 -3.61
N ARG A 2 -15.16 -4.30 -4.67
CA ARG A 2 -13.75 -3.84 -4.52
C ARG A 2 -13.60 -2.47 -3.86
N ASP A 3 -14.53 -1.55 -4.07
CA ASP A 3 -14.41 -0.17 -3.57
C ASP A 3 -15.05 0.03 -2.18
N LEU A 4 -15.80 -0.95 -1.68
CA LEU A 4 -16.46 -0.84 -0.37
C LEU A 4 -15.44 -0.64 0.77
N PRO A 5 -14.32 -1.39 0.85
CA PRO A 5 -13.31 -1.13 1.88
C PRO A 5 -12.72 0.27 1.79
N LEU A 6 -12.46 0.77 0.58
CA LEU A 6 -11.96 2.14 0.36
C LEU A 6 -12.92 3.17 0.94
N ILE A 7 -14.21 3.06 0.62
CA ILE A 7 -15.26 3.97 1.12
C ILE A 7 -15.35 3.87 2.64
N VAL A 8 -15.30 2.67 3.20
CA VAL A 8 -15.32 2.46 4.65
C VAL A 8 -14.12 3.14 5.31
N TRP A 9 -12.91 2.99 4.78
CA TRP A 9 -11.73 3.65 5.32
C TRP A 9 -11.84 5.17 5.32
N LEU A 10 -12.32 5.76 4.21
CA LEU A 10 -12.51 7.20 4.11
C LEU A 10 -13.64 7.69 5.02
N ALA A 11 -14.75 6.95 5.11
CA ALA A 11 -15.84 7.27 6.02
C ALA A 11 -15.37 7.25 7.49
N LEU A 12 -14.60 6.23 7.88
CA LEU A 12 -13.99 6.16 9.20
C LEU A 12 -13.02 7.33 9.43
N ALA A 13 -12.19 7.69 8.45
CA ALA A 13 -11.31 8.86 8.56
C ALA A 13 -12.09 10.15 8.80
N VAL A 14 -13.24 10.34 8.11
CA VAL A 14 -14.14 11.48 8.34
C VAL A 14 -14.74 11.45 9.75
N VAL A 15 -15.20 10.28 10.22
CA VAL A 15 -15.71 10.12 11.59
C VAL A 15 -14.66 10.50 12.63
N ILE A 16 -13.43 10.00 12.49
CA ILE A 16 -12.32 10.36 13.40
C ILE A 16 -11.98 11.85 13.29
N ALA A 17 -12.00 12.43 12.08
CA ALA A 17 -11.75 13.85 11.90
C ALA A 17 -12.79 14.74 12.59
N VAL A 18 -14.07 14.33 12.60
CA VAL A 18 -15.12 15.04 13.35
C VAL A 18 -14.92 14.85 14.86
N ALA A 19 -14.57 13.64 15.28
CA ALA A 19 -14.43 13.27 16.69
C ALA A 19 -13.04 13.57 17.31
N HIS A 20 -12.10 14.16 16.56
CA HIS A 20 -10.67 14.21 16.92
C HIS A 20 -10.38 14.86 18.28
N ARG A 21 -11.22 15.78 18.74
CA ARG A 21 -11.04 16.48 20.03
C ARG A 21 -11.26 15.59 21.25
N TRP A 22 -12.00 14.50 21.08
CA TRP A 22 -12.36 13.56 22.14
C TRP A 22 -11.58 12.24 22.04
N LEU A 23 -10.73 12.09 21.03
CA LEU A 23 -9.99 10.86 20.76
C LEU A 23 -8.50 11.09 20.99
N PRO A 24 -7.85 10.31 21.89
CA PRO A 24 -6.40 10.28 21.92
C PRO A 24 -5.87 9.77 20.56
N ASP A 25 -4.71 10.28 20.16
CA ASP A 25 -4.01 9.87 18.93
C ASP A 25 -4.80 10.04 17.61
N ALA A 26 -5.80 10.93 17.58
CA ALA A 26 -6.64 11.15 16.41
C ALA A 26 -5.84 11.45 15.12
N ASN A 27 -4.74 12.20 15.23
CA ASN A 27 -3.86 12.50 14.10
C ASN A 27 -3.20 11.23 13.53
N TRP A 28 -2.73 10.34 14.40
CA TRP A 28 -2.14 9.05 14.00
C TRP A 28 -3.20 8.17 13.34
N LEU A 29 -4.40 8.10 13.93
CA LEU A 29 -5.52 7.32 13.39
C LEU A 29 -5.96 7.82 12.01
N MET A 30 -6.19 9.12 11.84
CA MET A 30 -6.55 9.70 10.54
C MET A 30 -5.48 9.41 9.48
N LEU A 31 -4.21 9.64 9.82
CA LEU A 31 -3.10 9.41 8.88
C LEU A 31 -3.05 7.94 8.43
N HIS A 32 -3.21 6.98 9.35
CA HIS A 32 -3.16 5.56 9.00
C HIS A 32 -4.46 5.06 8.34
N LEU A 33 -5.63 5.58 8.70
CA LEU A 33 -6.88 5.29 8.00
C LEU A 33 -6.78 5.69 6.52
N VAL A 34 -6.20 6.84 6.24
CA VAL A 34 -6.01 7.32 4.87
C VAL A 34 -4.87 6.58 4.18
N LEU A 35 -3.67 6.52 4.76
CA LEU A 35 -2.49 5.97 4.08
C LEU A 35 -2.44 4.44 4.07
N LEU A 36 -2.60 3.79 5.24
CA LEU A 36 -2.58 2.34 5.37
C LEU A 36 -3.92 1.70 4.94
N GLY A 37 -5.04 2.35 5.22
CA GLY A 37 -6.36 1.87 4.81
C GLY A 37 -6.67 2.21 3.35
N ALA A 38 -7.16 3.42 3.12
CA ALA A 38 -7.72 3.85 1.83
C ALA A 38 -6.69 3.81 0.68
N LEU A 39 -5.56 4.49 0.84
CA LEU A 39 -4.56 4.65 -0.22
C LEU A 39 -3.88 3.33 -0.55
N THR A 40 -3.45 2.55 0.44
CA THR A 40 -2.81 1.24 0.19
C THR A 40 -3.78 0.27 -0.48
N HIS A 41 -5.06 0.26 -0.07
CA HIS A 41 -6.10 -0.52 -0.76
C HIS A 41 -6.24 -0.09 -2.23
N ALA A 42 -6.34 1.21 -2.48
CA ALA A 42 -6.43 1.76 -3.84
C ALA A 42 -5.19 1.40 -4.67
N ILE A 43 -3.98 1.55 -4.12
CA ILE A 43 -2.74 1.21 -4.80
C ILE A 43 -2.76 -0.26 -5.22
N VAL A 44 -3.08 -1.19 -4.31
CA VAL A 44 -3.08 -2.64 -4.62
C VAL A 44 -4.14 -3.02 -5.65
N VAL A 45 -5.29 -2.34 -5.64
CA VAL A 45 -6.32 -2.49 -6.68
C VAL A 45 -5.78 -1.99 -8.02
N TRP A 46 -5.38 -0.72 -8.11
CA TRP A 46 -5.06 -0.06 -9.37
C TRP A 46 -3.76 -0.56 -9.99
N SER A 47 -2.72 -0.83 -9.21
CA SER A 47 -1.46 -1.40 -9.71
C SER A 47 -1.68 -2.76 -10.38
N PHE A 48 -2.61 -3.58 -9.86
CA PHE A 48 -2.99 -4.85 -10.47
C PHE A 48 -3.66 -4.62 -11.83
N HIS A 49 -4.65 -3.72 -11.91
CA HIS A 49 -5.35 -3.44 -13.16
C HIS A 49 -4.40 -2.85 -14.20
N PHE A 50 -3.56 -1.90 -13.80
CA PHE A 50 -2.54 -1.34 -14.68
C PHE A 50 -1.54 -2.40 -15.14
N ALA A 51 -1.13 -3.33 -14.28
CA ALA A 51 -0.29 -4.43 -14.72
C ALA A 51 -0.98 -5.31 -15.77
N GLN A 52 -2.27 -5.61 -15.60
CA GLN A 52 -3.03 -6.38 -16.58
C GLN A 52 -3.12 -5.69 -17.94
N THR A 53 -3.40 -4.37 -17.94
CA THR A 53 -3.54 -3.60 -19.18
C THR A 53 -2.20 -3.37 -19.86
N LEU A 54 -1.17 -2.92 -19.12
CA LEU A 54 0.15 -2.58 -19.67
C LEU A 54 0.91 -3.81 -20.18
N LEU A 55 0.73 -4.96 -19.53
CA LEU A 55 1.34 -6.22 -19.94
C LEU A 55 0.45 -7.05 -20.88
N ARG A 56 -0.76 -6.56 -21.21
CA ARG A 56 -1.77 -7.28 -22.01
C ARG A 56 -2.03 -8.69 -21.48
N ALA A 57 -2.11 -8.82 -20.16
CA ALA A 57 -2.26 -10.07 -19.44
C ALA A 57 -3.52 -9.99 -18.56
N PRO A 58 -4.72 -10.19 -19.14
CA PRO A 58 -5.96 -10.22 -18.37
C PRO A 58 -5.92 -11.37 -17.35
N ALA A 59 -6.50 -11.14 -16.18
CA ALA A 59 -6.53 -12.15 -15.13
C ALA A 59 -7.67 -13.13 -15.39
N SER A 60 -7.40 -14.41 -15.17
CA SER A 60 -8.44 -15.43 -15.05
C SER A 60 -9.37 -15.16 -13.87
N GLU A 61 -10.55 -15.79 -13.84
CA GLU A 61 -11.48 -15.71 -12.71
C GLU A 61 -10.85 -16.20 -11.39
N ALA A 62 -10.01 -17.22 -11.47
CA ALA A 62 -9.25 -17.73 -10.33
C ALA A 62 -8.29 -16.66 -9.79
N GLU A 63 -7.54 -15.98 -10.65
CA GLU A 63 -6.64 -14.89 -10.26
C GLU A 63 -7.40 -13.68 -9.72
N ALA A 64 -8.57 -13.37 -10.27
CA ALA A 64 -9.44 -12.31 -9.75
C ALA A 64 -9.95 -12.64 -8.33
N THR A 65 -10.31 -13.90 -8.08
CA THR A 65 -10.71 -14.39 -6.75
C THR A 65 -9.56 -14.31 -5.76
N LEU A 66 -8.36 -14.74 -6.15
CA LEU A 66 -7.15 -14.62 -5.34
C LEU A 66 -6.79 -13.16 -5.04
N HIS A 67 -6.97 -12.26 -6.01
CA HIS A 67 -6.81 -10.83 -5.78
C HIS A 67 -7.78 -10.31 -4.70
N ASN A 68 -9.04 -10.72 -4.72
CA ASN A 68 -10.01 -10.31 -3.70
C ASN A 68 -9.66 -10.85 -2.30
N ARG A 69 -9.18 -12.09 -2.20
CA ARG A 69 -8.67 -12.65 -0.93
C ARG A 69 -7.51 -11.84 -0.38
N ARG A 70 -6.60 -11.41 -1.25
CA ARG A 70 -5.47 -10.56 -0.87
C ARG A 70 -5.92 -9.19 -0.36
N LEU A 71 -6.94 -8.58 -0.97
CA LEU A 71 -7.54 -7.33 -0.46
C LEU A 71 -8.22 -7.54 0.91
N GLY A 72 -8.90 -8.67 1.11
CA GLY A 72 -9.46 -9.04 2.40
C GLY A 72 -8.38 -9.17 3.48
N LEU A 73 -7.27 -9.84 3.16
CA LEU A 73 -6.12 -9.99 4.05
C LEU A 73 -5.50 -8.63 4.41
N LEU A 74 -5.32 -7.75 3.42
CA LEU A 74 -4.83 -6.39 3.61
C LEU A 74 -5.76 -5.58 4.52
N THR A 75 -7.07 -5.64 4.27
CA THR A 75 -8.10 -4.93 5.06
C THR A 75 -8.10 -5.41 6.51
N ALA A 76 -8.08 -6.72 6.73
CA ALA A 76 -8.03 -7.31 8.07
C ALA A 76 -6.74 -6.94 8.79
N GLY A 77 -5.59 -6.98 8.11
CA GLY A 77 -4.30 -6.59 8.66
C GLY A 77 -4.26 -5.11 9.06
N ALA A 78 -4.73 -4.21 8.18
CA ALA A 78 -4.81 -2.79 8.46
C ALA A 78 -5.74 -2.48 9.65
N ALA A 79 -6.90 -3.14 9.72
CA ALA A 79 -7.82 -3.01 10.87
C ALA A 79 -7.16 -3.46 12.17
N ALA A 80 -6.46 -4.60 12.16
CA ALA A 80 -5.73 -5.09 13.33
C ALA A 80 -4.63 -4.10 13.79
N VAL A 81 -3.88 -3.47 12.88
CA VAL A 81 -2.90 -2.42 13.23
C VAL A 81 -3.59 -1.19 13.83
N LEU A 82 -4.67 -0.72 13.21
CA LEU A 82 -5.43 0.45 13.66
C LEU A 82 -6.09 0.27 15.02
N ILE A 83 -6.36 -0.98 15.42
CA ILE A 83 -6.86 -1.33 16.76
C ILE A 83 -5.69 -1.57 17.71
N GLY A 84 -4.67 -2.33 17.30
CA GLY A 84 -3.57 -2.78 18.15
C GLY A 84 -2.69 -1.66 18.68
N VAL A 85 -2.40 -0.63 17.86
CA VAL A 85 -1.54 0.48 18.30
C VAL A 85 -2.22 1.35 19.37
N PRO A 86 -3.44 1.91 19.16
CA PRO A 86 -4.08 2.73 20.18
C PRO A 86 -4.46 1.97 21.45
N THR A 87 -4.71 0.66 21.33
CA THR A 87 -5.00 -0.20 22.50
C THR A 87 -3.73 -0.72 23.18
N THR A 88 -2.54 -0.36 22.68
CA THR A 88 -1.23 -0.82 23.17
C THR A 88 -1.04 -2.36 23.13
N LEU A 89 -1.89 -3.07 22.40
CA LEU A 89 -1.85 -4.53 22.23
C LEU A 89 -0.84 -4.89 21.14
N TRP A 90 0.45 -4.84 21.47
CA TRP A 90 1.52 -5.11 20.52
C TRP A 90 1.38 -6.43 19.74
N PRO A 91 0.97 -7.58 20.34
CA PRO A 91 0.74 -8.81 19.58
C PRO A 91 -0.29 -8.66 18.46
N LEU A 92 -1.34 -7.85 18.67
CA LEU A 92 -2.34 -7.56 17.65
C LEU A 92 -1.75 -6.70 16.53
N THR A 93 -0.91 -5.72 16.87
CA THR A 93 -0.15 -4.93 15.88
C THR A 93 0.80 -5.79 15.07
N LEU A 94 1.51 -6.72 15.71
CA LEU A 94 2.40 -7.67 15.03
C LEU A 94 1.63 -8.54 14.04
N VAL A 95 0.51 -9.13 14.48
CA VAL A 95 -0.35 -9.95 13.60
C VAL A 95 -0.89 -9.10 12.45
N GLY A 96 -1.39 -7.90 12.73
CA GLY A 96 -1.90 -6.97 11.71
C GLY A 96 -0.83 -6.60 10.68
N GLY A 97 0.36 -6.23 11.14
CA GLY A 97 1.51 -5.94 10.28
C GLY A 97 1.94 -7.14 9.45
N ALA A 98 1.98 -8.34 10.03
CA ALA A 98 2.29 -9.57 9.31
C ALA A 98 1.26 -9.87 8.20
N LEU A 99 -0.04 -9.67 8.46
CA LEU A 99 -1.09 -9.84 7.45
C LEU A 99 -0.92 -8.84 6.29
N VAL A 100 -0.63 -7.57 6.60
CA VAL A 100 -0.31 -6.55 5.58
C VAL A 100 0.92 -6.96 4.77
N ALA A 101 1.99 -7.39 5.43
CA ALA A 101 3.21 -7.83 4.78
C ALA A 101 2.99 -9.04 3.85
N VAL A 102 2.23 -10.04 4.29
CA VAL A 102 1.86 -11.20 3.46
C VAL A 102 1.02 -10.75 2.26
N ALA A 103 0.02 -9.88 2.47
CA ALA A 103 -0.82 -9.38 1.39
C ALA A 103 0.01 -8.64 0.32
N VAL A 104 0.89 -7.74 0.75
CA VAL A 104 1.73 -6.92 -0.13
C VAL A 104 2.82 -7.75 -0.80
N GLY A 105 3.45 -8.68 -0.07
CA GLY A 105 4.42 -9.62 -0.62
C GLY A 105 3.80 -10.53 -1.69
N TRP A 106 2.60 -11.05 -1.43
CA TRP A 106 1.83 -11.80 -2.43
C TRP A 106 1.47 -10.93 -3.64
N HIS A 107 1.10 -9.66 -3.41
CA HIS A 107 0.83 -8.72 -4.49
C HIS A 107 2.05 -8.50 -5.38
N GLY A 108 3.20 -8.15 -4.79
CA GLY A 108 4.47 -7.98 -5.51
C GLY A 108 4.87 -9.24 -6.28
N LEU A 109 4.74 -10.42 -5.68
CA LEU A 109 5.03 -11.69 -6.36
C LEU A 109 4.12 -11.92 -7.58
N THR A 110 2.85 -11.51 -7.49
CA THR A 110 1.90 -11.59 -8.61
C THR A 110 2.33 -10.66 -9.75
N LEU A 111 2.64 -9.40 -9.44
CA LEU A 111 3.12 -8.43 -10.42
C LEU A 111 4.42 -8.88 -11.10
N TRP A 112 5.34 -9.45 -10.32
CA TRP A 112 6.59 -9.99 -10.86
C TRP A 112 6.36 -11.19 -11.78
N ARG A 113 5.44 -12.11 -11.43
CA ARG A 113 5.07 -13.22 -12.31
C ARG A 113 4.46 -12.73 -13.62
N MET A 114 3.59 -11.74 -13.58
CA MET A 114 3.04 -11.11 -14.79
C MET A 114 4.15 -10.49 -15.64
N LEU A 115 5.07 -9.76 -15.01
CA LEU A 115 6.22 -9.14 -15.68
C LEU A 115 7.12 -10.18 -16.38
N ARG A 116 7.37 -11.33 -15.75
CA ARG A 116 8.20 -12.40 -16.34
C ARG A 116 7.54 -13.11 -17.52
N ARG A 117 6.20 -13.15 -17.57
CA ARG A 117 5.44 -13.81 -18.64
C ARG A 117 5.15 -12.92 -19.86
N ALA A 118 5.14 -11.60 -19.67
CA ALA A 118 4.85 -10.67 -20.75
C ALA A 118 5.89 -10.76 -21.88
N LEU A 119 5.54 -10.29 -23.10
CA LEU A 119 6.49 -10.03 -24.19
C LEU A 119 7.21 -8.68 -23.97
N PRO A 120 8.38 -8.42 -24.59
CA PRO A 120 9.09 -7.15 -24.43
C PRO A 120 8.15 -5.97 -24.72
N ALA A 121 7.96 -5.09 -23.74
CA ALA A 121 7.02 -3.99 -23.82
C ALA A 121 7.64 -2.79 -23.11
N ARG A 122 7.54 -1.61 -23.71
CA ARG A 122 8.08 -0.35 -23.15
C ARG A 122 7.58 -0.05 -21.73
N PHE A 123 6.40 -0.57 -21.37
CA PHE A 123 5.72 -0.29 -20.10
C PHE A 123 6.14 -1.18 -18.92
N ARG A 124 7.21 -1.97 -19.08
CA ARG A 124 7.76 -2.81 -17.99
C ARG A 124 8.36 -1.99 -16.84
N VAL A 125 8.81 -0.77 -17.13
CA VAL A 125 9.42 0.14 -16.16
C VAL A 125 8.47 0.38 -14.99
N THR A 126 7.20 0.68 -15.28
CA THR A 126 6.12 0.91 -14.31
C THR A 126 5.96 -0.22 -13.31
N ILE A 127 6.03 -1.46 -13.79
CA ILE A 127 5.88 -2.63 -12.92
C ILE A 127 7.09 -2.78 -12.01
N ARG A 128 8.30 -2.41 -12.45
CA ARG A 128 9.48 -2.37 -11.58
C ARG A 128 9.34 -1.32 -10.47
N TYR A 129 8.74 -0.17 -10.77
CA TYR A 129 8.38 0.82 -9.74
C TYR A 129 7.40 0.24 -8.72
N TYR A 130 6.35 -0.47 -9.16
CA TYR A 130 5.42 -1.14 -8.22
C TYR A 130 6.08 -2.22 -7.37
N LEU A 131 7.07 -2.95 -7.92
CA LEU A 131 7.85 -3.93 -7.16
C LEU A 131 8.74 -3.25 -6.11
N GLY A 132 9.41 -2.16 -6.49
CA GLY A 132 10.19 -1.33 -5.57
C GLY A 132 9.32 -0.76 -4.45
N ALA A 133 8.15 -0.22 -4.81
CA ALA A 133 7.16 0.27 -3.86
C ALA A 133 6.75 -0.83 -2.87
N ALA A 134 6.38 -2.01 -3.36
CA ALA A 134 5.97 -3.13 -2.51
C ALA A 134 7.09 -3.53 -1.53
N ALA A 135 8.34 -3.58 -1.98
CA ALA A 135 9.49 -3.84 -1.10
C ALA A 135 9.65 -2.74 -0.03
N SER A 136 9.49 -1.47 -0.40
CA SER A 136 9.54 -0.36 0.55
C SER A 136 8.42 -0.43 1.60
N LEU A 137 7.21 -0.84 1.21
CA LEU A 137 6.12 -1.04 2.17
C LEU A 137 6.42 -2.18 3.15
N LEU A 138 7.03 -3.29 2.70
CA LEU A 138 7.45 -4.37 3.62
C LEU A 138 8.44 -3.87 4.67
N VAL A 139 9.40 -3.04 4.25
CA VAL A 139 10.36 -2.38 5.16
C VAL A 139 9.63 -1.42 6.11
N GLY A 140 8.72 -0.59 5.58
CA GLY A 140 7.91 0.34 6.36
C GLY A 140 7.06 -0.36 7.42
N VAL A 141 6.41 -1.48 7.08
CA VAL A 141 5.65 -2.30 8.03
C VAL A 141 6.56 -2.85 9.13
N GLY A 142 7.75 -3.35 8.78
CA GLY A 142 8.73 -3.82 9.77
C GLY A 142 9.11 -2.74 10.78
N PHE A 143 9.42 -1.53 10.31
CA PHE A 143 9.69 -0.39 11.20
C PHE A 143 8.46 0.01 12.02
N GLY A 144 7.26 0.01 11.44
CA GLY A 144 6.03 0.40 12.14
C GLY A 144 5.67 -0.56 13.28
N VAL A 145 5.74 -1.87 13.05
CA VAL A 145 5.52 -2.89 14.09
C VAL A 145 6.58 -2.79 15.19
N THR A 146 7.84 -2.56 14.80
CA THR A 146 8.94 -2.37 15.76
C THR A 146 8.73 -1.12 16.60
N LEU A 147 8.35 0.01 15.97
CA LEU A 147 8.07 1.28 16.64
C LEU A 147 6.96 1.14 17.69
N ALA A 148 5.92 0.37 17.39
CA ALA A 148 4.80 0.12 18.29
C ALA A 148 5.17 -0.64 19.58
N PHE A 149 6.37 -1.22 19.66
CA PHE A 149 6.85 -1.89 20.88
C PHE A 149 7.16 -0.90 22.02
N GLY A 150 7.44 0.36 21.68
CA GLY A 150 7.88 1.37 22.64
C GLY A 150 9.39 1.37 22.80
N TRP A 151 10.04 2.41 22.28
CA TRP A 151 11.49 2.61 22.35
C TRP A 151 11.77 3.97 22.96
N GLU A 152 12.89 4.10 23.66
CA GLU A 152 13.39 5.40 24.12
C GLU A 152 14.08 6.16 22.99
N ASP A 153 14.21 7.48 23.15
CA ASP A 153 15.02 8.29 22.25
C ASP A 153 16.51 7.92 22.38
N PRO A 154 17.28 7.93 21.27
CA PRO A 154 16.92 8.44 19.94
C PRO A 154 16.31 7.39 18.99
N TRP A 155 16.11 6.16 19.45
CA TRP A 155 15.65 5.06 18.59
C TRP A 155 14.21 5.23 18.13
N HIS A 156 13.33 5.76 18.99
CA HIS A 156 11.97 6.11 18.60
C HIS A 156 11.94 7.03 17.38
N GLY A 157 12.62 8.19 17.45
CA GLY A 157 12.67 9.14 16.33
C GLY A 157 13.28 8.54 15.06
N ARG A 158 14.35 7.74 15.18
CA ARG A 158 14.99 7.08 14.03
C ARG A 158 14.06 6.08 13.34
N LEU A 159 13.37 5.24 14.10
CA LEU A 159 12.41 4.27 13.58
C LEU A 159 11.20 4.98 12.94
N LEU A 160 10.72 6.05 13.56
CA LEU A 160 9.62 6.87 13.02
C LEU A 160 10.00 7.47 11.65
N VAL A 161 11.17 8.07 11.53
CA VAL A 161 11.65 8.64 10.26
C VAL A 161 11.86 7.54 9.22
N ALA A 162 12.48 6.42 9.58
CA ALA A 162 12.69 5.30 8.68
C ALA A 162 11.36 4.71 8.16
N HIS A 163 10.38 4.54 9.06
CA HIS A 163 9.02 4.14 8.72
C HIS A 163 8.36 5.14 7.76
N ALA A 164 8.40 6.43 8.08
CA ALA A 164 7.78 7.48 7.28
C ALA A 164 8.40 7.56 5.88
N LEU A 165 9.73 7.55 5.76
CA LEU A 165 10.42 7.63 4.46
C LEU A 165 10.16 6.39 3.60
N ALA A 166 10.19 5.19 4.19
CA ALA A 166 9.90 3.94 3.48
C ALA A 166 8.48 3.94 2.90
N ASN A 167 7.50 4.50 3.62
CA ASN A 167 6.12 4.53 3.16
C ASN A 167 5.81 5.72 2.24
N VAL A 168 6.24 6.94 2.57
CA VAL A 168 5.90 8.14 1.77
C VAL A 168 6.72 8.18 0.48
N LEU A 169 8.05 8.07 0.56
CA LEU A 169 8.90 8.13 -0.63
C LEU A 169 8.96 6.78 -1.35
N GLY A 170 9.05 5.69 -0.59
CA GLY A 170 9.13 4.35 -1.15
C GLY A 170 7.78 3.85 -1.65
N TRP A 171 6.84 3.54 -0.75
CA TRP A 171 5.55 2.96 -1.16
C TRP A 171 4.71 3.90 -2.03
N VAL A 172 4.40 5.10 -1.55
CA VAL A 172 3.54 6.05 -2.27
C VAL A 172 4.29 6.68 -3.44
N GLY A 173 5.47 7.23 -3.18
CA GLY A 173 6.27 7.95 -4.18
C GLY A 173 6.63 7.10 -5.40
N LEU A 174 7.14 5.88 -5.21
CA LEU A 174 7.47 4.99 -6.35
C LEU A 174 6.22 4.55 -7.10
N THR A 175 5.11 4.28 -6.40
CA THR A 175 3.84 3.89 -7.06
C THR A 175 3.33 5.01 -7.96
N LEU A 176 3.27 6.24 -7.44
CA LEU A 176 2.80 7.40 -8.22
C LEU A 176 3.74 7.70 -9.38
N THR A 177 5.05 7.70 -9.14
CA THR A 177 6.06 7.94 -10.17
C THR A 177 5.94 6.93 -11.32
N GLY A 178 5.86 5.63 -11.02
CA GLY A 178 5.69 4.60 -12.04
C GLY A 178 4.42 4.79 -12.87
N THR A 179 3.31 5.13 -12.20
CA THR A 179 2.02 5.38 -12.85
C THR A 179 2.09 6.61 -13.76
N LEU A 180 2.60 7.73 -13.24
CA LEU A 180 2.70 9.00 -13.97
C LEU A 180 3.61 8.89 -15.18
N LEU A 181 4.79 8.27 -15.06
CA LEU A 181 5.70 8.08 -16.20
C LEU A 181 5.05 7.33 -17.37
N THR A 182 4.02 6.54 -17.10
CA THR A 182 3.28 5.79 -18.12
C THR A 182 2.13 6.57 -18.71
N LEU A 183 1.36 7.25 -17.86
CA LEU A 183 0.12 7.92 -18.25
C LEU A 183 0.32 9.36 -18.71
N TRP A 184 1.42 10.00 -18.32
CA TRP A 184 1.74 11.39 -18.66
C TRP A 184 1.78 11.68 -20.18
N PRO A 185 2.46 10.88 -21.03
CA PRO A 185 2.48 11.13 -22.47
C PRO A 185 1.09 10.99 -23.11
N THR A 186 0.28 10.07 -22.58
CA THR A 186 -1.10 9.87 -23.03
C THR A 186 -2.06 10.97 -22.56
N MET A 187 -1.85 11.53 -21.37
CA MET A 187 -2.67 12.62 -20.82
C MET A 187 -2.36 13.97 -21.48
N LEU A 188 -1.10 14.23 -21.82
CA LEU A 188 -0.67 15.50 -22.41
C LEU A 188 -0.63 15.52 -23.94
N ARG A 189 -0.88 14.37 -24.61
CA ARG A 189 -0.73 14.19 -26.07
C ARG A 189 0.66 14.62 -26.58
N THR A 190 1.66 14.67 -25.71
CA THR A 190 3.06 14.94 -26.07
C THR A 190 3.74 13.61 -26.37
N ARG A 191 4.47 13.54 -27.50
CA ARG A 191 5.28 12.35 -27.83
C ARG A 191 6.41 12.23 -26.81
N MET A 192 6.71 11.00 -26.38
CA MET A 192 7.96 10.73 -25.67
C MET A 192 9.07 10.72 -26.71
N ASP A 193 10.12 11.49 -26.47
CA ASP A 193 11.33 11.42 -27.28
C ASP A 193 11.97 10.04 -27.08
N ASP A 194 12.26 9.37 -28.19
CA ASP A 194 12.94 8.07 -28.19
C ASP A 194 14.38 8.28 -27.71
N VAL A 195 14.69 7.73 -26.53
CA VAL A 195 16.07 7.56 -26.03
C VAL A 195 16.46 6.09 -26.11
#